data_AF-A0A377AZN3-F1
#
_entry.id   AF-A0A377AZN3-F1
#
_cell.length_a   1.000
_cell.length_b   1.000
_cell.length_c   1.000
_cell.angle_alpha   90.00
_cell.angle_beta   90.00
_cell.angle_gamma   90.00
#
_symmetry.space_group_name_H-M   'P 1'
#
loop_
_entity.id
_entity.type
_entity.pdbx_description
1 polymer ?
#
loop_
_entity_poly.entity_id
_entity_poly.type
_entity_poly.pdbx_seq_one_letter_code
_entity_poly.pdbx_strand_id
1 'polypeptide(L)'
;MPCFNQVLLERIGLNSSAFPELAQQQNNKCINLLKAVPDATINFDFAAMRLNITIPQIALLSSAHGYIPPEEWDEGIPALLLNYNFTGNRGNGNDSLFF
;
A
#
# COMPACT_ATOMS: atom_id res chain seq x y z
N MET A 1 -15.67 -15.73 -19.62
CA MET A 1 -14.47 -15.57 -18.76
C MET A 1 -14.21 -14.09 -18.58
N PRO A 2 -13.96 -13.58 -17.36
CA PRO A 2 -13.67 -12.16 -17.15
C PRO A 2 -12.36 -11.80 -17.83
N CYS A 3 -12.31 -10.58 -18.37
CA CYS A 3 -11.13 -10.02 -19.03
C CYS A 3 -10.46 -9.05 -18.08
N PHE A 4 -9.19 -9.26 -17.79
CA PHE A 4 -8.35 -8.33 -17.03
C PHE A 4 -7.29 -7.75 -17.96
N ASN A 5 -6.95 -6.47 -17.75
CA ASN A 5 -5.79 -5.86 -18.38
C ASN A 5 -4.60 -5.88 -17.40
N GLN A 6 -3.40 -5.65 -17.93
CA GLN A 6 -2.17 -5.69 -17.14
C GLN A 6 -2.18 -4.65 -16.01
N VAL A 7 -2.63 -3.42 -16.30
CA VAL A 7 -2.69 -2.32 -15.34
C VAL A 7 -3.54 -2.67 -14.11
N LEU A 8 -4.68 -3.34 -14.30
CA LEU A 8 -5.52 -3.80 -13.20
C LEU A 8 -4.83 -4.88 -12.37
N LEU A 9 -4.13 -5.83 -13.02
CA LEU A 9 -3.42 -6.88 -12.32
C LEU A 9 -2.26 -6.34 -11.47
N GLU A 10 -1.54 -5.34 -11.96
CA GLU A 10 -0.49 -4.66 -11.20
C GLU A 10 -1.07 -3.87 -10.03
N ARG A 11 -2.22 -3.20 -10.22
CA ARG A 11 -2.92 -2.47 -9.15
C ARG A 11 -3.41 -3.37 -8.02
N ILE A 12 -3.86 -4.60 -8.32
CA ILE A 12 -4.24 -5.57 -7.27
C ILE A 12 -3.01 -6.23 -6.60
N GLY A 13 -1.79 -5.81 -6.98
CA GLY A 13 -0.54 -6.25 -6.37
C GLY A 13 0.03 -7.54 -6.95
N LEU A 14 -0.40 -7.97 -8.14
CA LEU A 14 0.17 -9.14 -8.79
C LEU A 14 1.61 -8.86 -9.24
N ASN A 15 2.53 -9.78 -8.93
CA ASN A 15 3.91 -9.68 -9.38
C ASN A 15 4.04 -10.14 -10.84
N SER A 16 3.79 -9.24 -11.79
CA SER A 16 3.86 -9.52 -13.23
C SER A 16 5.24 -9.99 -13.70
N SER A 17 6.31 -9.59 -13.00
CA SER A 17 7.69 -10.01 -13.32
C SER A 17 7.98 -11.47 -13.00
N ALA A 18 7.21 -12.09 -12.10
CA ALA A 18 7.37 -13.49 -11.73
C ALA A 18 6.78 -14.45 -12.79
N PHE A 19 5.92 -13.96 -13.69
CA PHE A 19 5.21 -14.79 -14.67
C PHE A 19 5.50 -14.31 -16.10
N PRO A 20 6.26 -15.10 -16.90
CA PRO A 20 6.66 -14.68 -18.25
C PRO A 20 5.46 -14.54 -19.21
N GLU A 21 4.36 -15.27 -18.98
CA GLU A 21 3.12 -15.11 -19.77
C GLU A 21 2.48 -13.73 -19.58
N LEU A 22 2.65 -13.11 -18.41
CA LEU A 22 2.14 -11.77 -18.11
C LEU A 22 3.09 -10.69 -18.64
N ALA A 23 4.40 -10.90 -18.50
CA ALA A 23 5.41 -9.94 -18.93
C ALA A 23 5.44 -9.71 -20.46
N GLN A 24 4.97 -10.67 -21.25
CA GLN A 24 4.99 -10.59 -22.72
C GLN A 24 3.68 -10.03 -23.33
N GLN A 25 2.62 -9.85 -22.54
CA GLN A 25 1.35 -9.36 -23.06
C GLN A 25 1.30 -7.83 -23.09
N GLN A 26 1.13 -7.27 -24.29
CA GLN A 26 0.96 -5.83 -24.47
C GLN A 26 -0.37 -5.31 -23.89
N ASN A 27 -0.34 -4.05 -23.44
CA ASN A 27 -1.32 -3.25 -22.68
C ASN A 27 -2.82 -3.24 -23.10
N ASN A 28 -3.30 -4.13 -23.98
CA ASN A 28 -4.68 -4.13 -24.44
C ASN A 28 -5.26 -5.52 -24.74
N LYS A 29 -4.58 -6.61 -24.38
CA LYS A 29 -5.12 -7.98 -24.53
C LYS A 29 -5.70 -8.48 -23.22
N CYS A 30 -6.84 -9.17 -23.32
CA CYS A 30 -7.44 -9.86 -22.19
C CYS A 30 -6.49 -10.94 -21.66
N ILE A 31 -6.11 -10.79 -20.41
CA ILE A 31 -5.24 -11.71 -19.71
C ILE A 31 -6.10 -12.81 -19.08
N ASN A 32 -5.80 -14.07 -19.39
CA ASN A 32 -6.44 -15.20 -18.74
C ASN A 32 -5.71 -15.53 -17.44
N LEU A 33 -6.19 -14.96 -16.33
CA LEU A 33 -5.58 -15.12 -15.01
C LEU A 33 -5.43 -16.59 -14.58
N LEU A 34 -6.40 -17.44 -14.92
CA LEU A 34 -6.39 -18.88 -14.55
C LEU A 34 -5.28 -19.67 -15.25
N LYS A 35 -4.78 -19.17 -16.39
CA LYS A 35 -3.64 -19.76 -17.09
C LYS A 35 -2.31 -19.18 -16.60
N ALA A 36 -2.31 -17.86 -16.38
CA ALA A 36 -1.10 -17.13 -16.06
C ALA A 36 -0.60 -17.35 -14.63
N VAL A 37 -1.51 -17.58 -13.67
CA VAL A 37 -1.19 -17.74 -12.25
C VAL A 37 -1.69 -19.11 -11.77
N PRO A 38 -0.79 -20.04 -11.41
CA PRO A 38 -1.16 -21.32 -10.81
C PRO A 38 -2.01 -21.13 -9.54
N ASP A 39 -2.97 -22.01 -9.32
CA ASP A 39 -3.87 -22.01 -8.16
C ASP A 39 -4.76 -20.76 -7.98
N ALA A 40 -4.78 -19.84 -8.95
CA ALA A 40 -5.74 -18.76 -8.97
C ALA A 40 -7.16 -19.28 -9.27
N THR A 41 -8.16 -18.76 -8.56
CA THR A 41 -9.57 -19.12 -8.79
C THR A 41 -10.43 -17.90 -8.99
N ILE A 42 -11.51 -18.04 -9.77
CA ILE A 42 -12.44 -16.96 -10.08
C ILE A 42 -13.87 -17.49 -9.95
N ASN A 43 -14.68 -16.82 -9.14
CA ASN A 43 -16.10 -17.15 -8.96
C ASN A 43 -16.95 -15.88 -8.96
N PHE A 44 -17.93 -15.79 -9.87
CA PHE A 44 -18.86 -14.66 -9.92
C PHE A 44 -20.16 -15.01 -9.20
N ASP A 45 -20.47 -14.23 -8.16
CA ASP A 45 -21.74 -14.29 -7.44
C ASP A 45 -22.72 -13.30 -8.09
N PHE A 46 -23.67 -13.84 -8.84
CA PHE A 46 -24.71 -13.04 -9.51
C PHE A 46 -25.68 -12.38 -8.54
N ALA A 47 -26.00 -13.02 -7.41
CA ALA A 47 -26.96 -12.50 -6.45
C ALA A 47 -26.40 -11.26 -5.73
N ALA A 48 -25.10 -11.29 -5.42
CA ALA A 48 -24.39 -10.18 -4.79
C ALA A 48 -23.73 -9.21 -5.79
N MET A 49 -23.80 -9.47 -7.10
CA MET A 49 -23.07 -8.77 -8.15
C MET A 49 -21.56 -8.62 -7.83
N ARG A 50 -20.94 -9.71 -7.33
CA ARG A 50 -19.56 -9.69 -6.84
C ARG A 50 -18.69 -10.71 -7.56
N LEU A 51 -17.54 -10.26 -8.06
CA LEU A 51 -16.50 -11.13 -8.59
C LEU A 51 -15.51 -11.48 -7.49
N ASN A 52 -15.51 -12.74 -7.04
CA ASN A 52 -14.53 -13.25 -6.08
C ASN A 52 -13.32 -13.80 -6.85
N ILE A 53 -12.13 -13.32 -6.49
CA ILE A 53 -10.86 -13.72 -7.09
C ILE A 53 -9.94 -14.15 -5.95
N THR A 54 -9.37 -15.35 -6.07
CA THR A 54 -8.38 -15.86 -5.12
C THR A 54 -7.04 -15.97 -5.84
N ILE A 55 -6.01 -15.37 -5.26
CA ILE A 55 -4.64 -15.36 -5.80
C ILE A 55 -3.70 -15.84 -4.68
N PRO A 56 -2.83 -16.83 -4.93
CA PRO A 56 -1.83 -17.23 -3.94
C PRO A 56 -0.91 -16.07 -3.58
N GLN A 57 -0.63 -15.87 -2.29
CA GLN A 57 0.18 -14.75 -1.81
C GLN A 57 1.59 -14.71 -2.43
N ILE A 58 2.17 -15.87 -2.78
CA ILE A 58 3.47 -15.95 -3.46
C ILE A 58 3.49 -15.30 -4.85
N ALA A 59 2.31 -15.17 -5.48
CA ALA A 59 2.14 -14.49 -6.76
C ALA A 59 1.98 -12.96 -6.62
N LEU A 60 1.86 -12.45 -5.40
CA LEU A 60 1.70 -11.03 -5.11
C LEU A 60 3.06 -10.37 -4.81
N LEU A 61 3.14 -9.06 -5.03
CA LEU A 61 4.27 -8.24 -4.61
C LEU A 61 4.38 -8.28 -3.08
N SER A 62 5.56 -8.63 -2.59
CA SER A 62 5.86 -8.63 -1.16
C SER A 62 6.03 -7.20 -0.67
N SER A 63 4.98 -6.63 -0.10
CA SER A 63 5.07 -5.41 0.70
C SER A 63 5.28 -5.75 2.17
N ALA A 64 6.19 -5.06 2.84
CA ALA A 64 6.31 -5.15 4.29
C ALA A 64 5.03 -4.61 4.94
N HIS A 65 4.66 -5.13 6.11
CA HIS A 65 3.52 -4.60 6.84
C HIS A 65 3.75 -3.11 7.15
N GLY A 66 2.81 -2.25 6.75
CA GLY A 66 2.94 -0.79 6.89
C GLY A 66 3.74 -0.09 5.78
N TYR A 67 4.10 -0.78 4.69
CA TYR A 67 4.70 -0.14 3.53
C TYR A 67 3.71 0.80 2.84
N ILE A 68 4.16 2.03 2.56
CA ILE A 68 3.41 3.05 1.81
C ILE A 68 4.22 3.38 0.55
N PRO A 69 3.66 3.22 -0.66
CA PRO A 69 4.35 3.54 -1.91
C PRO A 69 4.84 4.99 -1.93
N PRO A 70 6.05 5.28 -2.43
CA PRO A 70 6.57 6.65 -2.56
C PRO A 70 5.65 7.57 -3.38
N GLU A 71 4.89 7.02 -4.33
CA GLU A 71 3.95 7.77 -5.15
C GLU A 71 2.74 8.30 -4.36
N GLU A 72 2.47 7.75 -3.17
CA GLU A 72 1.42 8.20 -2.26
C GLU A 72 1.92 9.22 -1.23
N TRP A 73 3.21 9.54 -1.21
CA TRP A 73 3.78 10.49 -0.26
C TRP A 73 3.41 11.92 -0.67
N ASP A 74 2.91 12.69 0.30
CA ASP A 74 2.63 14.11 0.14
C ASP A 74 3.84 14.92 0.59
N GLU A 75 4.48 15.63 -0.35
CA GLU A 75 5.58 16.56 -0.07
C GLU A 75 5.12 17.83 0.67
N GLY A 76 3.79 18.00 0.81
CA GLY A 76 3.17 19.16 1.40
C GLY A 76 3.30 20.40 0.51
N ILE A 77 3.14 21.56 1.14
CA ILE A 77 3.25 22.86 0.48
C ILE A 77 4.38 23.69 1.11
N PRO A 78 5.06 24.56 0.36
CA PRO A 78 6.05 25.46 0.93
C PRO A 78 5.43 26.38 2.00
N ALA A 79 5.96 26.35 3.23
CA ALA A 79 5.42 27.11 4.35
C ALA A 79 6.52 27.66 5.27
N LEU A 80 6.26 28.81 5.90
CA LEU A 80 7.07 29.37 6.98
C LEU A 80 6.47 28.91 8.33
N LEU A 81 7.28 28.31 9.21
CA LEU A 81 6.85 27.86 10.54
C LEU A 81 7.56 28.67 11.64
N LEU A 82 6.79 29.22 12.58
CA LEU A 82 7.30 29.89 13.78
C LEU A 82 6.59 29.32 15.01
N ASN A 83 7.38 28.87 15.99
CA ASN A 83 6.86 28.39 17.28
C ASN A 83 7.67 29.03 18.42
N TYR A 84 6.98 29.64 19.38
CA TYR A 84 7.58 30.29 20.54
C TYR A 84 6.92 29.79 21.83
N ASN A 85 7.74 29.33 22.78
CA ASN A 85 7.29 28.89 24.10
C ASN A 85 8.11 29.58 25.20
N PHE A 86 7.44 30.26 26.12
CA PHE A 86 8.05 30.95 27.26
C PHE A 86 7.52 30.38 28.56
N THR A 87 8.40 29.75 29.33
CA THR A 87 8.07 29.13 30.63
C THR A 87 8.99 29.65 31.73
N GLY A 88 8.45 29.89 32.92
CA GLY A 88 9.22 30.38 34.06
C GLY A 88 8.84 29.68 35.36
N ASN A 89 9.84 29.40 36.20
CA ASN A 89 9.67 28.85 37.54
C ASN A 89 10.45 29.73 38.53
N ARG A 90 9.90 29.94 39.72
CA ARG A 90 10.57 30.66 40.80
C ARG A 90 10.36 29.91 42.11
N GLY A 91 11.42 29.27 42.59
CA GLY A 91 11.48 28.68 43.93
C GLY A 91 12.28 29.57 44.87
N ASN A 92 11.80 29.76 46.09
CA ASN A 92 12.61 30.29 47.20
C ASN A 92 12.98 29.11 48.11
N GLY A 93 14.27 28.79 48.21
CA GLY A 93 14.80 27.92 49.25
C GLY A 93 15.12 28.77 50.49
N ASN A 94 14.43 28.55 51.59
CA ASN A 94 14.83 29.11 52.88
C ASN A 94 16.03 28.32 53.39
N ASP A 95 17.24 28.85 53.22
CA ASP A 95 18.41 28.36 53.95
C ASP A 95 18.36 28.90 55.39
N SER A 96 17.90 28.06 56.32
CA SER A 96 18.02 28.31 57.76
C SER A 96 19.43 27.96 58.22
N LEU A 97 20.28 28.96 58.42
CA LEU A 97 21.55 28.79 59.14
C LEU A 97 21.29 28.91 60.64
N PHE A 98 21.44 27.79 61.35
CA PHE A 98 21.53 27.73 62.81
C PHE A 98 22.94 28.15 63.24
N PHE A 99 23.08 29.33 63.84
CA PHE A 99 24.09 29.65 64.87
C PHE A 99 23.50 30.69 65.82
#